data_AF-A0A497A4S3-F1
#
_entry.id   AF-A0A497A4S3-F1
#
_cell.length_a   1.000
_cell.length_b   1.000
_cell.length_c   1.000
_cell.angle_alpha   90.00
_cell.angle_beta   90.00
_cell.angle_gamma   90.00
#
_symmetry.space_group_name_H-M   'P 1'
#
loop_
_entity.id
_entity.type
_entity.pdbx_description
1 polymer ?
#
loop_
_entity_poly.entity_id
_entity_poly.type
_entity_poly.pdbx_seq_one_letter_code
_entity_poly.pdbx_strand_id
1 'polypeptide(L)'
;MADMDIGEVKQKYGDRLCLMGNVNCATTLSFATVEEVRRETKEVIRKAGVGGGLIVSSSNSIHSAVKPENYLEMVRTIREYGQYPLDIKALN
;
A
#
# COMPACT_ATOMS: atom_id res chain seq x y z
N MET A 1 3.51 9.04 -14.35
CA MET A 1 3.75 7.74 -13.68
C MET A 1 3.25 6.65 -14.61
N ALA A 2 3.87 5.47 -14.62
CA ALA A 2 3.26 4.31 -15.28
C ALA A 2 1.98 3.99 -14.51
N ASP A 3 0.84 4.09 -15.19
CA ASP A 3 -0.50 3.90 -14.64
C ASP A 3 -0.75 2.40 -14.39
N MET A 4 -0.10 1.86 -13.34
CA MET A 4 -0.10 0.43 -13.03
C MET A 4 -0.89 0.18 -11.74
N ASP A 5 -2.05 -0.46 -11.87
CA ASP A 5 -2.86 -0.89 -10.73
C ASP A 5 -2.34 -2.21 -10.16
N ILE A 6 -1.95 -2.21 -8.88
CA ILE A 6 -1.39 -3.40 -8.21
C ILE A 6 -2.40 -4.55 -8.09
N GLY A 7 -3.70 -4.26 -8.08
CA GLY A 7 -4.79 -5.23 -8.09
C GLY A 7 -4.89 -5.98 -9.42
N GLU A 8 -4.71 -5.29 -10.54
CA GLU A 8 -4.64 -5.94 -11.86
C GLU A 8 -3.44 -6.89 -11.95
N VAL A 9 -2.29 -6.48 -11.41
CA VAL A 9 -1.09 -7.33 -11.34
C VAL A 9 -1.35 -8.54 -10.44
N LYS A 10 -2.02 -8.36 -9.29
CA LYS A 10 -2.41 -9.47 -8.39
C LYS A 10 -3.33 -10.44 -9.10
N GLN A 11 -4.34 -9.97 -9.83
CA GLN A 11 -5.25 -10.83 -10.56
C GLN A 11 -4.52 -11.66 -11.63
N LYS A 12 -3.57 -11.05 -12.35
CA LYS A 12 -2.91 -11.69 -13.48
C LYS A 12 -1.76 -12.64 -13.08
N TYR A 13 -1.06 -12.32 -12.00
CA TYR A 13 0.20 -13.01 -11.64
C TYR A 13 0.30 -13.41 -10.17
N GLY A 14 -0.69 -13.08 -9.34
CA GLY A 14 -0.63 -13.20 -7.87
C GLY A 14 -0.54 -14.61 -7.31
N ASP A 15 -0.85 -15.63 -8.11
CA ASP A 15 -0.70 -17.06 -7.75
C ASP A 15 0.71 -17.60 -8.06
N ARG A 16 1.51 -16.82 -8.80
CA ARG A 16 2.85 -17.21 -9.26
C ARG A 16 3.95 -16.36 -8.66
N LEU A 17 3.64 -15.14 -8.24
CA LEU A 17 4.59 -14.14 -7.77
C LEU A 17 4.12 -13.48 -6.48
N CYS A 18 5.08 -13.11 -5.64
CA CYS A 18 4.83 -12.10 -4.61
C CYS A 18 4.92 -10.71 -5.23
N LEU A 19 4.07 -9.80 -4.77
CA LEU A 19 4.06 -8.40 -5.17
C LEU A 19 4.66 -7.53 -4.06
N MET A 20 5.38 -6.49 -4.44
CA MET A 20 5.92 -5.50 -3.52
C MET A 20 5.54 -4.09 -3.99
N GLY A 21 5.02 -3.27 -3.07
CA GLY A 21 4.54 -1.92 -3.38
C GLY A 21 3.25 -1.57 -2.63
N ASN A 22 2.51 -0.52 -2.97
CA ASN A 22 2.82 0.48 -4.00
C ASN A 22 2.31 1.87 -3.59
N VAL A 23 2.44 2.23 -2.30
CA VAL A 23 1.96 3.53 -1.79
C VAL A 23 2.77 4.66 -2.41
N ASN A 24 2.09 5.63 -3.03
CA ASN A 24 2.69 6.57 -3.97
C ASN A 24 3.62 7.57 -3.27
N CYS A 25 4.92 7.50 -3.56
CA CYS A 25 5.91 8.47 -3.07
C CYS A 25 5.74 9.86 -3.68
N ALA A 26 5.42 9.94 -4.98
CA ALA A 26 5.42 11.19 -5.74
C ALA A 26 4.24 12.10 -5.37
N THR A 27 3.12 11.53 -4.95
CA THR A 27 1.91 12.29 -4.57
C THR A 27 1.55 12.07 -3.11
N THR A 28 1.16 10.86 -2.74
CA THR A 28 0.46 10.59 -1.48
C THR A 28 1.38 10.77 -0.28
N LEU A 29 2.54 10.14 -0.28
CA LEU A 29 3.50 10.27 0.81
C LEU A 29 4.15 11.67 0.87
N SER A 30 4.18 12.42 -0.24
CA SER A 30 4.80 13.74 -0.30
C SER A 30 3.85 14.90 0.03
N PHE A 31 2.58 14.82 -0.37
CA PHE A 31 1.70 15.99 -0.38
C PHE A 31 0.34 15.78 0.28
N ALA A 32 -0.18 14.55 0.35
CA ALA A 32 -1.49 14.25 0.89
C ALA A 32 -1.56 14.38 2.42
N THR A 33 -2.77 14.31 2.98
CA THR A 33 -2.95 14.23 4.44
C THR A 33 -2.69 12.83 4.98
N VAL A 34 -2.48 12.71 6.29
CA VAL A 34 -2.28 11.40 6.95
C VAL A 34 -3.49 10.47 6.75
N GLU A 35 -4.71 10.99 6.74
CA GLU A 35 -5.94 10.23 6.48
C GLU A 35 -5.96 9.66 5.05
N GLU A 36 -5.47 10.44 4.08
CA GLU A 36 -5.38 9.99 2.69
C GLU A 36 -4.31 8.91 2.52
N VAL A 37 -3.18 9.03 3.22
CA VAL A 37 -2.14 7.99 3.26
C VAL A 37 -2.69 6.70 3.87
N ARG A 38 -3.43 6.79 4.98
CA ARG A 38 -4.10 5.65 5.60
C ARG A 38 -5.06 4.99 4.62
N ARG A 39 -5.90 5.79 3.94
CA ARG A 39 -6.85 5.31 2.93
C ARG A 39 -6.17 4.57 1.79
N GLU A 40 -5.13 5.16 1.20
CA GLU A 40 -4.38 4.52 0.10
C GLU A 40 -3.66 3.25 0.57
N THR A 41 -3.05 3.28 1.76
CA THR A 41 -2.37 2.10 2.30
C THR A 41 -3.36 0.95 2.54
N LYS A 42 -4.55 1.23 3.09
CA LYS A 42 -5.64 0.24 3.19
C LYS A 42 -6.05 -0.27 1.80
N GLU A 43 -6.14 0.61 0.80
CA GLU A 43 -6.51 0.22 -0.56
C GLU A 43 -5.48 -0.72 -1.19
N VAL A 44 -4.18 -0.47 -1.03
CA VAL A 44 -3.12 -1.37 -1.50
C VAL A 44 -3.25 -2.75 -0.85
N ILE A 45 -3.43 -2.79 0.48
CA ILE A 45 -3.63 -4.05 1.23
C ILE A 45 -4.88 -4.77 0.71
N ARG A 46 -5.99 -4.06 0.51
CA ARG A 46 -7.25 -4.64 0.03
C ARG A 46 -7.14 -5.18 -1.39
N LYS A 47 -6.49 -4.46 -2.31
CA LYS A 47 -6.37 -4.82 -3.73
C LYS A 47 -5.43 -6.00 -3.97
N ALA A 48 -4.30 -6.05 -3.27
CA ALA A 48 -3.25 -7.02 -3.55
C ALA A 48 -2.95 -8.00 -2.41
N GLY A 49 -3.46 -7.75 -1.22
CA GLY A 49 -3.15 -8.56 -0.03
C GLY A 49 -4.01 -9.80 0.13
N VAL A 50 -5.22 -9.85 -0.42
CA VAL A 50 -6.12 -11.01 -0.28
C VAL A 50 -5.45 -12.26 -0.86
N GLY A 51 -5.46 -13.35 -0.08
CA GLY A 51 -4.77 -14.60 -0.43
C GLY A 51 -3.25 -14.59 -0.17
N GLY A 52 -2.70 -13.53 0.42
CA GLY A 52 -1.27 -13.44 0.76
C GLY A 52 -0.40 -12.98 -0.42
N GLY A 53 0.92 -13.00 -0.22
CA GLY A 53 1.90 -12.68 -1.27
C GLY A 53 2.05 -11.20 -1.58
N LEU A 54 1.62 -10.29 -0.70
CA LEU A 54 1.88 -8.85 -0.80
C LEU A 54 2.89 -8.42 0.28
N ILE A 55 3.91 -7.67 -0.15
CA ILE A 55 4.81 -6.92 0.71
C ILE A 55 4.48 -5.45 0.51
N VAL A 56 3.79 -4.84 1.48
CA VAL A 56 3.44 -3.41 1.37
C VAL A 56 4.72 -2.58 1.46
N SER A 57 4.92 -1.71 0.48
CA SER A 57 6.05 -0.79 0.40
C SER A 57 5.61 0.50 -0.28
N SER A 58 6.44 1.53 -0.17
CA SER A 58 6.34 2.70 -1.03
C SER A 58 6.60 2.34 -2.50
N SER A 59 6.09 3.15 -3.43
CA SER A 59 6.17 2.95 -4.88
C SER A 59 7.58 3.13 -5.45
N ASN A 60 8.48 3.72 -4.68
CA ASN A 60 9.91 3.89 -4.96
C ASN A 60 10.63 4.14 -3.63
N SER A 61 11.93 4.43 -3.68
CA SER A 61 12.73 4.90 -2.55
C SER A 61 12.08 6.11 -1.88
N ILE A 62 12.15 6.17 -0.55
CA ILE A 62 11.74 7.33 0.24
C ILE A 62 12.72 8.47 -0.03
N HIS A 63 12.24 9.57 -0.61
CA HIS A 63 13.04 10.74 -0.98
C HIS A 63 12.68 11.95 -0.10
N SER A 64 13.44 13.03 -0.23
CA SER A 64 13.37 14.22 0.65
C SER A 64 12.04 14.96 0.67
N ALA A 65 11.15 14.74 -0.31
CA ALA A 65 9.83 15.35 -0.33
C ALA A 65 8.77 14.51 0.40
N VAL A 66 9.06 13.25 0.74
CA VAL A 66 8.18 12.43 1.56
C VAL A 66 8.12 13.02 2.96
N LYS A 67 6.90 13.31 3.43
CA LYS A 67 6.65 13.81 4.77
C LYS A 67 6.85 12.68 5.80
N PRO A 68 7.64 12.88 6.87
CA PRO A 68 7.85 11.87 7.91
C PRO A 68 6.55 11.36 8.54
N GLU A 69 5.59 12.24 8.79
CA GLU A 69 4.27 11.91 9.33
C GLU A 69 3.46 10.99 8.40
N ASN A 70 3.55 11.21 7.09
CA ASN A 70 2.89 10.37 6.10
C ASN A 70 3.55 8.99 6.04
N TYR A 71 4.88 8.91 6.02
CA TYR A 71 5.56 7.61 6.08
C TYR A 71 5.25 6.85 7.37
N LEU A 72 5.19 7.55 8.51
CA LEU A 72 4.82 6.94 9.78
C LEU A 72 3.39 6.40 9.76
N GLU A 73 2.43 7.14 9.19
CA GLU A 73 1.04 6.68 9.06
C GLU A 73 0.91 5.48 8.13
N MET A 74 1.67 5.43 7.03
CA MET A 74 1.76 4.23 6.18
C MET A 74 2.20 3.01 7.00
N VAL A 75 3.27 3.13 7.78
CA VAL A 75 3.78 2.03 8.63
C VAL A 75 2.77 1.63 9.70
N ARG A 76 2.10 2.59 10.35
CA ARG A 76 1.04 2.32 11.34
C ARG A 76 -0.12 1.56 10.71
N THR A 77 -0.60 2.01 9.55
CA THR A 77 -1.68 1.37 8.81
C THR A 77 -1.33 -0.07 8.41
N ILE A 78 -0.10 -0.32 7.95
CA ILE A 78 0.38 -1.67 7.63
C ILE A 78 0.36 -2.56 8.87
N ARG A 79 0.80 -2.07 10.03
CA ARG A 79 0.81 -2.85 11.28
C ARG A 79 -0.60 -3.18 11.77
N GLU A 80 -1.54 -2.27 11.54
CA GLU A 80 -2.94 -2.41 12.00
C GLU A 80 -3.78 -3.30 11.08
N TYR A 81 -3.64 -3.17 9.75
CA TYR A 81 -4.51 -3.85 8.78
C TYR A 81 -3.80 -4.89 7.89
N GLY A 82 -2.47 -4.95 7.92
CA GLY A 82 -1.67 -5.83 7.06
C GLY A 82 -1.36 -7.20 7.66
N GLN A 83 -1.86 -7.52 8.85
CA GLN A 83 -1.65 -8.83 9.48
C GLN A 83 -2.60 -9.89 8.92
N TYR A 84 -2.05 -11.05 8.61
CA TYR A 84 -2.81 -12.18 8.08
C TYR A 84 -3.36 -13.08 9.20
N PRO A 85 -4.58 -13.64 9.08
CA PRO A 85 -5.53 -13.40 7.98
C PRO A 85 -6.10 -11.97 8.01
N LEU A 86 -6.26 -11.36 6.83
CA LEU A 86 -6.73 -9.97 6.73
C LEU A 86 -8.19 -9.84 7.20
N ASP A 87 -8.45 -8.84 8.03
CA ASP A 87 -9.82 -8.42 8.33
C ASP A 87 -10.36 -7.51 7.21
N ILE A 88 -11.05 -8.14 6.25
CA ILE A 88 -11.63 -7.43 5.10
C ILE A 88 -12.70 -6.42 5.53
N LYS A 89 -13.41 -6.65 6.65
CA LYS A 89 -14.43 -5.71 7.13
C LYS A 89 -13.78 -4.43 7.64
N ALA A 90 -12.66 -4.55 8.35
CA ALA A 90 -11.89 -3.41 8.84
C ALA A 90 -11.16 -2.64 7.72
N LEU A 91 -10.91 -3.28 6.57
CA LEU A 91 -10.29 -2.65 5.38
C LEU A 91 -11.25 -1.81 4.54
N ASN A 92 -12.57 -2.02 4.67
CA ASN A 92 -13.59 -1.20 4.01
C ASN A 92 -13.80 0.15 4.69
#